data_AF-A0A9P7HN66-F1
#
_entry.id   AF-A0A9P7HN66-F1
#
_cell.length_a   1.000
_cell.length_b   1.000
_cell.length_c   1.000
_cell.angle_alpha   90.00
_cell.angle_beta   90.00
_cell.angle_gamma   90.00
#
_symmetry.space_group_name_H-M   'P 1'
#
loop_
_entity.id
_entity.type
_entity.pdbx_description
1 polymer ?
#
loop_
_entity_poly.entity_id
_entity_poly.type
_entity_poly.pdbx_seq_one_letter_code
_entity_poly.pdbx_strand_id
1 'polypeptide(L)'
;MPKKRLSKEKRDQAKTEERRAKRTEKETKENDRAKAIADDDTLDFGAKIDRLAEIRNWFCADTTTANRYMSGEISLLEAVDILATPIDEAYSTANAGTEYFRQERVARIQRKYHSPDKALELWGPEQDWSEPENELDHSKNVEMLLWNLWYSILHTAKKIPFTDDSRQEKLVDLVRALKARPDPPEPVPMTIPLKRDWVWQLGTVWSDLIILGASIAEVRNDPCGCGAGWSWPEQQAEQNLNAFYARLTASGVANIHVQGEIRAVDALEKAPTPWYRRVSPPPDREILSHYVTCAALWTIIAGKEVYARYPLTRDERDIQVVDRILELRDNKLPWNRSRKRYKGRARWETARREFARRRFEAESQDEELSLEVRKLAGRAAKAMSEIVWQK
;
A
#
# COMPACT_ATOMS: atom_id res chain seq x y z
N MET A 1 53.44 -18.13 -20.21
CA MET A 1 53.14 -17.79 -18.79
C MET A 1 51.69 -18.14 -18.48
N PRO A 2 51.39 -19.00 -17.49
CA PRO A 2 50.01 -19.32 -17.15
C PRO A 2 49.38 -18.16 -16.38
N LYS A 3 48.27 -17.60 -16.88
CA LYS A 3 47.50 -16.56 -16.19
C LYS A 3 47.01 -17.12 -14.85
N LYS A 4 47.47 -16.56 -13.73
CA LYS A 4 47.00 -16.88 -12.37
C LYS A 4 45.48 -16.65 -12.31
N ARG A 5 44.68 -17.71 -12.45
CA ARG A 5 43.23 -17.66 -12.22
C ARG A 5 43.00 -17.34 -10.75
N LEU A 6 42.25 -16.26 -10.48
CA LEU A 6 41.75 -15.95 -9.14
C LEU A 6 40.94 -17.13 -8.59
N SER A 7 41.05 -17.39 -7.28
CA SER A 7 40.20 -18.36 -6.59
C SER A 7 38.72 -18.01 -6.81
N LYS A 8 37.83 -19.01 -6.74
CA LYS A 8 36.38 -18.81 -6.89
C LYS A 8 35.86 -17.71 -5.96
N GLU A 9 36.28 -17.75 -4.70
CA GLU A 9 35.96 -16.77 -3.67
C GLU A 9 36.35 -15.33 -4.06
N LYS A 10 37.58 -15.12 -4.57
CA LYS A 10 38.01 -13.79 -5.04
C LYS A 10 37.21 -13.30 -6.24
N ARG A 11 36.77 -14.20 -7.13
CA ARG A 11 35.91 -13.85 -8.28
C ARG A 11 34.50 -13.49 -7.82
N ASP A 12 33.95 -14.21 -6.85
CA ASP A 12 32.62 -13.95 -6.31
C ASP A 12 32.59 -12.65 -5.49
N GLN A 13 33.67 -12.38 -4.74
CA GLN A 13 33.87 -11.10 -4.05
C GLN A 13 33.97 -9.94 -5.06
N ALA A 14 34.82 -10.05 -6.08
CA ALA A 14 34.97 -9.00 -7.10
C ALA A 14 33.64 -8.73 -7.83
N LYS A 15 32.88 -9.77 -8.18
CA LYS A 15 31.53 -9.62 -8.76
C LYS A 15 30.56 -8.92 -7.81
N THR A 16 30.66 -9.20 -6.52
CA THR A 16 29.80 -8.58 -5.49
C THR A 16 30.13 -7.09 -5.33
N GLU A 17 31.42 -6.76 -5.29
CA GLU A 17 31.92 -5.38 -5.24
C GLU A 17 31.54 -4.60 -6.50
N GLU A 18 31.69 -5.20 -7.69
CA GLU A 18 31.28 -4.60 -8.96
C GLU A 18 29.76 -4.32 -9.00
N ARG A 19 28.94 -5.29 -8.58
CA ARG A 19 27.48 -5.12 -8.46
C ARG A 19 27.13 -4.01 -7.48
N ARG A 20 27.84 -3.93 -6.35
CA ARG A 20 27.65 -2.87 -5.35
C ARG A 20 28.00 -1.50 -5.92
N ALA A 21 29.12 -1.36 -6.61
CA ALA A 21 29.54 -0.11 -7.24
C ALA A 21 28.54 0.37 -8.29
N LYS A 22 28.11 -0.52 -9.21
CA LYS A 22 27.09 -0.23 -10.22
C LYS A 22 25.76 0.21 -9.60
N ARG A 23 25.35 -0.46 -8.52
CA ARG A 23 24.13 -0.10 -7.78
C ARG A 23 24.26 1.27 -7.13
N THR A 24 25.38 1.54 -6.46
CA THR A 24 25.66 2.85 -5.86
C THR A 24 25.63 3.96 -6.90
N GLU A 25 26.29 3.78 -8.05
CA GLU A 25 26.29 4.75 -9.14
C GLU A 25 24.87 5.02 -9.68
N LYS A 26 24.08 3.97 -9.92
CA LYS A 26 22.69 4.10 -10.35
C LYS A 26 21.84 4.86 -9.32
N GLU A 27 21.92 4.48 -8.05
CA GLU A 27 21.17 5.13 -6.96
C GLU A 27 21.56 6.59 -6.79
N THR A 28 22.86 6.93 -6.90
CA THR A 28 23.32 8.33 -6.85
C THR A 28 22.72 9.13 -8.00
N LYS A 29 22.79 8.63 -9.24
CA LYS A 29 22.23 9.32 -10.41
C LYS A 29 20.71 9.52 -10.29
N GLU A 30 19.99 8.54 -9.78
CA GLU A 30 18.54 8.66 -9.52
C GLU A 30 18.25 9.72 -8.44
N ASN A 31 19.04 9.74 -7.36
CA ASN A 31 18.89 10.74 -6.30
C ASN A 31 19.20 12.16 -6.78
N ASP A 32 20.23 12.34 -7.60
CA ASP A 32 20.58 13.65 -8.16
C ASP A 32 19.46 14.17 -9.07
N ARG A 33 18.87 13.29 -9.90
CA ARG A 33 17.70 13.63 -10.73
C ARG A 33 16.47 13.96 -9.88
N ALA A 34 16.18 13.14 -8.86
CA ALA A 34 15.06 13.37 -7.95
C ALA A 34 15.23 14.70 -7.20
N LYS A 35 16.45 15.03 -6.77
CA LYS A 35 16.77 16.31 -6.14
C LYS A 35 16.53 17.48 -7.08
N ALA A 36 16.98 17.37 -8.34
CA ALA A 36 16.73 18.42 -9.34
C ALA A 36 15.23 18.70 -9.55
N ILE A 37 14.39 17.65 -9.53
CA ILE A 37 12.92 17.81 -9.59
C ILE A 37 12.36 18.44 -8.30
N ALA A 38 12.87 18.03 -7.13
CA ALA A 38 12.42 18.57 -5.86
C ALA A 38 12.72 20.07 -5.73
N ASP A 39 13.90 20.49 -6.19
CA ASP A 39 14.41 21.87 -6.15
C ASP A 39 13.88 22.75 -7.32
N ASP A 40 13.09 22.19 -8.26
CA ASP A 40 12.52 22.93 -9.39
C ASP A 40 11.26 23.69 -8.97
N ASP A 41 11.38 25.01 -8.80
CA ASP A 41 10.27 25.89 -8.42
C ASP A 41 9.27 26.18 -9.55
N THR A 42 9.57 25.77 -10.79
CA THR A 42 8.64 25.93 -11.93
C THR A 42 7.58 24.83 -11.99
N LEU A 43 7.81 23.71 -11.29
CA LEU A 43 6.88 22.59 -11.21
C LEU A 43 5.96 22.73 -10.00
N ASP A 44 4.66 22.57 -10.21
CA ASP A 44 3.74 22.36 -9.10
C ASP A 44 3.97 21.00 -8.42
N PHE A 45 3.38 20.82 -7.24
CA PHE A 45 3.56 19.61 -6.45
C PHE A 45 3.13 18.34 -7.21
N GLY A 46 2.01 18.37 -7.93
CA GLY A 46 1.52 17.22 -8.69
C GLY A 46 2.48 16.83 -9.81
N ALA A 47 2.99 17.82 -10.55
CA ALA A 47 4.00 17.62 -11.58
C ALA A 47 5.31 17.06 -11.02
N LYS A 48 5.74 17.50 -9.82
CA LYS A 48 6.90 16.91 -9.13
C LYS A 48 6.66 15.42 -8.86
N ILE A 49 5.48 15.04 -8.39
CA ILE A 49 5.13 13.64 -8.12
C ILE A 49 5.13 12.79 -9.40
N ASP A 50 4.58 13.31 -10.50
CA ASP A 50 4.58 12.59 -11.79
C ASP A 50 6.01 12.34 -12.30
N ARG A 51 6.89 13.36 -12.23
CA ARG A 51 8.30 13.23 -12.61
C ARG A 51 9.09 12.30 -11.69
N LEU A 52 8.79 12.31 -10.39
CA LEU A 52 9.42 11.41 -9.42
C LEU A 52 9.00 9.96 -9.65
N ALA A 53 7.73 9.71 -10.01
CA ALA A 53 7.25 8.39 -10.35
C ALA A 53 8.03 7.79 -11.54
N GLU A 54 8.31 8.59 -12.58
CA GLU A 54 9.13 8.17 -13.72
C GLU A 54 10.58 7.84 -13.30
N ILE A 55 11.19 8.66 -12.44
CA ILE A 55 12.58 8.46 -11.99
C ILE A 55 12.70 7.21 -11.11
N ARG A 56 11.73 7.00 -10.21
CA ARG A 56 11.73 5.92 -9.22
C ARG A 56 11.10 4.62 -9.72
N ASN A 57 10.42 4.66 -10.87
CA ASN A 57 9.56 3.59 -11.36
C ASN A 57 8.47 3.23 -10.33
N TRP A 58 7.81 4.25 -9.80
CA TRP A 58 6.67 4.02 -8.90
C TRP A 58 5.53 3.35 -9.63
N PHE A 59 4.71 2.62 -8.88
CA PHE A 59 3.46 2.09 -9.41
C PHE A 59 2.50 3.25 -9.70
N CYS A 60 2.24 3.47 -10.98
CA CYS A 60 1.32 4.48 -11.50
C CYS A 60 0.68 3.98 -12.81
N ALA A 61 -0.48 4.54 -13.14
CA ALA A 61 -1.16 4.34 -14.41
C ALA A 61 -1.73 5.69 -14.90
N ASP A 62 -2.42 5.69 -16.03
CA ASP A 62 -3.03 6.90 -16.57
C ASP A 62 -3.99 7.55 -15.55
N THR A 63 -3.71 8.80 -15.19
CA THR A 63 -4.51 9.58 -14.23
C THR A 63 -5.49 10.54 -14.89
N THR A 64 -5.62 10.52 -16.22
CA THR A 64 -6.42 11.50 -16.98
C THR A 64 -7.85 11.62 -16.44
N THR A 65 -8.60 10.53 -16.38
CA THR A 65 -10.00 10.56 -15.90
C THR A 65 -10.11 11.01 -14.44
N ALA A 66 -9.23 10.51 -13.56
CA ALA A 66 -9.21 10.93 -12.17
C ALA A 66 -8.90 12.43 -12.05
N ASN A 67 -7.91 12.95 -12.78
CA ASN A 67 -7.55 14.37 -12.76
C ASN A 67 -8.69 15.26 -13.26
N ARG A 68 -9.39 14.88 -14.34
CA ARG A 68 -10.57 15.60 -14.87
C ARG A 68 -11.70 15.65 -13.85
N TYR A 69 -11.93 14.56 -13.12
CA TYR A 69 -12.89 14.54 -12.03
C TYR A 69 -12.44 15.45 -10.86
N MET A 70 -11.17 15.34 -10.47
CA MET A 70 -10.62 16.11 -9.36
C MET A 70 -10.67 17.62 -9.64
N SER A 71 -10.46 18.07 -10.88
CA SER A 71 -10.61 19.46 -11.31
C SER A 71 -12.07 19.91 -11.45
N GLY A 72 -13.02 18.98 -11.48
CA GLY A 72 -14.45 19.27 -11.70
C GLY A 72 -14.82 19.46 -13.16
N GLU A 73 -13.95 19.06 -14.09
CA GLU A 73 -14.25 19.07 -15.53
C GLU A 73 -15.33 18.04 -15.89
N ILE A 74 -15.32 16.89 -15.22
CA ILE A 74 -16.34 15.84 -15.36
C ILE A 74 -17.03 15.56 -14.03
N SER A 75 -18.28 15.11 -14.11
CA SER A 75 -19.06 14.74 -12.93
C SER A 75 -18.57 13.44 -12.29
N LEU A 76 -18.96 13.18 -11.03
CA LEU A 76 -18.69 11.90 -10.36
C LEU A 76 -19.25 10.72 -11.15
N LEU A 77 -20.50 10.82 -11.63
CA LEU A 77 -21.15 9.75 -12.39
C LEU A 77 -20.43 9.47 -13.71
N GLU A 78 -20.03 10.53 -14.42
CA GLU A 78 -19.29 10.41 -15.67
C GLU A 78 -17.90 9.78 -15.46
N ALA A 79 -17.17 10.20 -14.42
CA ALA A 79 -15.88 9.62 -14.08
C ALA A 79 -15.99 8.13 -13.74
N VAL A 80 -17.00 7.76 -12.96
CA VAL A 80 -17.29 6.37 -12.61
C VAL A 80 -17.62 5.55 -13.86
N ASP A 81 -18.44 6.09 -14.77
CA ASP A 81 -18.82 5.40 -16.01
C ASP A 81 -17.62 5.16 -16.92
N ILE A 82 -16.79 6.19 -17.15
CA ILE A 82 -15.56 6.08 -17.96
C ILE A 82 -14.60 5.03 -17.40
N LEU A 83 -14.44 4.99 -16.07
CA LEU A 83 -13.52 4.06 -15.41
C LEU A 83 -14.06 2.62 -15.36
N ALA A 84 -15.35 2.44 -15.12
CA ALA A 84 -15.94 1.14 -14.84
C ALA A 84 -16.37 0.37 -16.09
N THR A 85 -16.91 1.05 -17.11
CA THR A 85 -17.49 0.38 -18.29
C THR A 85 -16.53 -0.58 -18.99
N PRO A 86 -15.24 -0.22 -19.25
CA PRO A 86 -14.30 -1.15 -19.86
C PRO A 86 -14.03 -2.41 -18.99
N ILE A 87 -14.08 -2.25 -17.67
CA ILE A 87 -13.89 -3.35 -16.71
C ILE A 87 -15.12 -4.25 -16.71
N ASP A 88 -16.32 -3.68 -16.69
CA ASP A 88 -17.60 -4.41 -16.72
C ASP A 88 -17.71 -5.26 -17.99
N GLU A 89 -17.37 -4.69 -19.15
CA GLU A 89 -17.35 -5.39 -20.43
C GLU A 89 -16.32 -6.52 -20.47
N ALA A 90 -15.07 -6.24 -20.05
CA ALA A 90 -14.01 -7.24 -20.04
C ALA A 90 -14.32 -8.38 -19.05
N TYR A 91 -14.85 -8.06 -17.87
CA TYR A 91 -15.25 -9.05 -16.88
C TYR A 91 -16.36 -9.96 -17.41
N SER A 92 -17.47 -9.37 -17.90
CA SER A 92 -18.68 -10.10 -18.32
C SER A 92 -18.46 -10.96 -19.55
N THR A 93 -17.44 -10.66 -20.36
CA THR A 93 -17.12 -11.40 -21.58
C THR A 93 -15.94 -12.35 -21.42
N ALA A 94 -15.41 -12.53 -20.19
CA ALA A 94 -14.20 -13.33 -19.96
C ALA A 94 -13.02 -12.86 -20.84
N ASN A 95 -12.77 -11.55 -20.87
CA ASN A 95 -11.83 -10.88 -21.77
C ASN A 95 -12.11 -11.20 -23.25
N ALA A 96 -13.35 -10.95 -23.70
CA ALA A 96 -13.83 -11.31 -25.04
C ALA A 96 -13.57 -12.80 -25.40
N GLY A 97 -13.76 -13.69 -24.42
CA GLY A 97 -13.60 -15.14 -24.54
C GLY A 97 -12.16 -15.67 -24.40
N THR A 98 -11.17 -14.78 -24.36
CA THR A 98 -9.75 -15.17 -24.27
C THR A 98 -9.43 -15.93 -22.99
N GLU A 99 -10.10 -15.60 -21.89
CA GLU A 99 -9.83 -16.22 -20.61
C GLU A 99 -10.31 -17.68 -20.58
N TYR A 100 -11.35 -18.03 -21.35
CA TYR A 100 -11.76 -19.42 -21.49
C TYR A 100 -10.63 -20.28 -22.06
N PHE A 101 -9.97 -19.81 -23.12
CA PHE A 101 -8.84 -20.52 -23.72
C PHE A 101 -7.66 -20.65 -22.74
N ARG A 102 -7.29 -19.56 -22.06
CA ARG A 102 -6.15 -19.56 -21.12
C ARG A 102 -6.37 -20.49 -19.94
N GLN A 103 -7.53 -20.39 -19.29
CA GLN A 103 -7.83 -21.20 -18.12
C GLN A 103 -8.05 -22.67 -18.50
N GLU A 104 -8.59 -22.95 -19.68
CA GLU A 104 -8.68 -24.31 -20.18
C GLU A 104 -7.30 -24.92 -20.48
N ARG A 105 -6.34 -24.14 -21.02
CA ARG A 105 -4.96 -24.61 -21.18
C ARG A 105 -4.31 -24.98 -19.85
N VAL A 106 -4.53 -24.17 -18.81
CA VAL A 106 -4.08 -24.48 -17.45
C VAL A 106 -4.76 -25.77 -16.97
N ALA A 107 -6.08 -25.87 -17.11
CA ALA A 107 -6.86 -27.04 -16.71
C ALA A 107 -6.38 -28.33 -17.40
N ARG A 108 -6.14 -28.32 -18.72
CA ARG A 108 -5.61 -29.49 -19.47
C ARG A 108 -4.28 -29.99 -18.93
N ILE A 109 -3.39 -29.09 -18.51
CA ILE A 109 -2.13 -29.46 -17.88
C ILE A 109 -2.40 -30.05 -16.49
N GLN A 110 -3.29 -29.44 -15.71
CA GLN A 110 -3.58 -29.85 -14.33
C GLN A 110 -4.34 -31.19 -14.24
N ARG A 111 -5.25 -31.49 -15.17
CA ARG A 111 -6.00 -32.76 -15.20
C ARG A 111 -5.07 -33.98 -15.23
N LYS A 112 -3.88 -33.88 -15.82
CA LYS A 112 -2.88 -34.97 -15.91
C LYS A 112 -2.29 -35.39 -14.56
N TYR A 113 -2.41 -34.56 -13.52
CA TYR A 113 -1.90 -34.84 -12.17
C TYR A 113 -2.95 -35.46 -11.23
N HIS A 114 -4.15 -35.75 -11.73
CA HIS A 114 -5.26 -36.26 -10.93
C HIS A 114 -5.84 -37.54 -11.55
N SER A 115 -6.52 -38.36 -10.74
CA SER A 115 -7.36 -39.44 -11.28
C SER A 115 -8.49 -38.85 -12.14
N PRO A 116 -9.05 -39.59 -13.11
CA PRO A 116 -10.10 -39.08 -13.99
C PRO A 116 -11.29 -38.45 -13.24
N ASP A 117 -11.79 -39.12 -12.20
CA ASP A 117 -12.92 -38.61 -11.39
C ASP A 117 -12.55 -37.31 -10.66
N LYS A 118 -11.33 -37.23 -10.11
CA LYS A 118 -10.86 -36.05 -9.40
C LYS A 118 -10.57 -34.88 -10.35
N ALA A 119 -10.09 -35.18 -11.56
CA ALA A 119 -9.89 -34.20 -12.61
C ALA A 119 -11.22 -33.59 -13.07
N LEU A 120 -12.25 -34.42 -13.26
CA LEU A 120 -13.60 -33.97 -13.61
C LEU A 120 -14.23 -33.10 -12.52
N GLU A 121 -14.08 -33.50 -11.24
CA GLU A 121 -14.54 -32.72 -10.09
C GLU A 121 -13.86 -31.35 -10.01
N LEU A 122 -12.53 -31.28 -10.20
CA LEU A 122 -11.75 -30.06 -10.00
C LEU A 122 -11.76 -29.10 -11.20
N TRP A 123 -11.86 -29.63 -12.42
CA TRP A 123 -11.61 -28.88 -13.66
C TRP A 123 -12.73 -29.02 -14.70
N GLY A 124 -13.77 -29.80 -14.41
CA GLY A 124 -14.81 -30.12 -15.38
C GLY A 124 -14.31 -30.95 -16.57
N PRO A 125 -15.21 -31.27 -17.51
CA PRO A 125 -14.83 -31.92 -18.75
C PRO A 125 -13.89 -31.01 -19.55
N GLU A 126 -12.99 -31.62 -20.31
CA GLU A 126 -12.17 -30.88 -21.28
C GLU A 126 -13.07 -30.25 -22.35
N GLN A 127 -12.81 -28.98 -22.66
CA GLN A 127 -13.57 -28.19 -23.61
C GLN A 127 -12.61 -27.62 -24.66
N ASP A 128 -13.08 -27.49 -25.90
CA ASP A 128 -12.33 -26.86 -26.97
C ASP A 128 -12.75 -25.40 -27.11
N TRP A 129 -11.87 -24.51 -26.69
CA TRP A 129 -11.99 -23.07 -26.89
C TRP A 129 -11.00 -22.65 -27.98
N SER A 130 -11.45 -21.83 -28.93
CA SER A 130 -10.59 -21.34 -30.00
C SER A 130 -9.42 -20.53 -29.44
N GLU A 131 -8.23 -20.77 -29.97
CA GLU A 131 -7.08 -19.90 -29.70
C GLU A 131 -7.40 -18.49 -30.24
N PRO A 132 -7.16 -17.42 -29.47
CA PRO A 132 -7.38 -16.06 -29.96
C PRO A 132 -6.54 -15.80 -31.21
N GLU A 133 -7.16 -15.24 -32.25
CA GLU A 133 -6.51 -15.03 -33.56
C GLU A 133 -5.38 -14.00 -33.52
N ASN A 134 -5.32 -13.16 -32.49
CA ASN A 134 -4.30 -12.12 -32.34
C ASN A 134 -3.60 -12.23 -30.98
N GLU A 135 -2.32 -11.86 -30.95
CA GLU A 135 -1.58 -11.57 -29.72
C GLU A 135 -2.24 -10.34 -29.07
N LEU A 136 -3.23 -10.60 -28.21
CA LEU A 136 -4.10 -9.57 -27.69
C LEU A 136 -3.34 -8.64 -26.75
N ASP A 137 -3.65 -7.35 -26.92
CA ASP A 137 -3.20 -6.27 -26.06
C ASP A 137 -3.62 -6.54 -24.61
N HIS A 138 -2.69 -7.10 -23.83
CA HIS A 138 -2.88 -7.41 -22.41
C HIS A 138 -3.33 -6.20 -21.59
N SER A 139 -3.13 -4.98 -22.09
CA SER A 139 -3.60 -3.76 -21.43
C SER A 139 -5.13 -3.67 -21.32
N LYS A 140 -5.85 -4.45 -22.14
CA LYS A 140 -7.33 -4.48 -22.19
C LYS A 140 -7.96 -5.61 -21.38
N ASN A 141 -7.15 -6.48 -20.78
CA ASN A 141 -7.68 -7.54 -19.93
C ASN A 141 -8.20 -6.95 -18.62
N VAL A 142 -9.29 -7.51 -18.10
CA VAL A 142 -9.95 -7.06 -16.87
C VAL A 142 -8.99 -6.89 -15.70
N GLU A 143 -8.06 -7.82 -15.51
CA GLU A 143 -7.06 -7.76 -14.44
C GLU A 143 -6.17 -6.51 -14.59
N MET A 144 -5.66 -6.25 -15.80
CA MET A 144 -4.80 -5.11 -16.08
C MET A 144 -5.56 -3.79 -15.98
N LEU A 145 -6.82 -3.76 -16.43
CA LEU A 145 -7.69 -2.59 -16.28
C LEU A 145 -7.94 -2.26 -14.80
N LEU A 146 -8.17 -3.28 -13.96
CA LEU A 146 -8.31 -3.13 -12.52
C LEU A 146 -7.01 -2.65 -11.86
N TRP A 147 -5.85 -3.22 -12.24
CA TRP A 147 -4.55 -2.72 -11.78
C TRP A 147 -4.35 -1.24 -12.14
N ASN A 148 -4.64 -0.88 -13.40
CA ASN A 148 -4.51 0.49 -13.89
C ASN A 148 -5.46 1.44 -13.17
N LEU A 149 -6.72 1.04 -12.92
CA LEU A 149 -7.68 1.80 -12.14
C LEU A 149 -7.11 2.14 -10.75
N TRP A 150 -6.65 1.13 -10.01
CA TRP A 150 -6.18 1.34 -8.66
C TRP A 150 -4.85 2.10 -8.62
N TYR A 151 -3.90 1.81 -9.52
CA TYR A 151 -2.68 2.59 -9.61
C TYR A 151 -2.93 4.06 -9.99
N SER A 152 -3.93 4.32 -10.84
CA SER A 152 -4.35 5.68 -11.18
C SER A 152 -4.89 6.44 -9.96
N ILE A 153 -5.80 5.82 -9.20
CA ILE A 153 -6.38 6.42 -7.98
C ILE A 153 -5.31 6.63 -6.91
N LEU A 154 -4.47 5.63 -6.65
CA LEU A 154 -3.40 5.69 -5.65
C LEU A 154 -2.33 6.72 -6.01
N HIS A 155 -1.96 6.83 -7.29
CA HIS A 155 -1.04 7.85 -7.76
C HIS A 155 -1.67 9.25 -7.69
N THR A 156 -2.97 9.38 -7.97
CA THR A 156 -3.72 10.63 -7.76
C THR A 156 -3.72 11.04 -6.29
N ALA A 157 -3.89 10.09 -5.36
CA ALA A 157 -3.86 10.36 -3.92
C ALA A 157 -2.50 10.93 -3.46
N LYS A 158 -1.37 10.46 -4.02
CA LYS A 158 -0.03 11.00 -3.72
C LYS A 158 0.07 12.50 -4.01
N LYS A 159 -0.68 13.01 -4.99
CA LYS A 159 -0.64 14.41 -5.45
C LYS A 159 -1.51 15.36 -4.61
N ILE A 160 -2.42 14.85 -3.79
CA ILE A 160 -3.34 15.67 -3.01
C ILE A 160 -2.76 15.87 -1.61
N PRO A 161 -2.43 17.10 -1.17
CA PRO A 161 -1.94 17.33 0.19
C PRO A 161 -2.86 16.75 1.25
N PHE A 162 -2.32 16.07 2.27
CA PHE A 162 -3.11 15.50 3.37
C PHE A 162 -3.86 16.58 4.19
N THR A 163 -3.45 17.84 4.07
CA THR A 163 -4.08 19.00 4.68
C THR A 163 -5.31 19.49 3.92
N ASP A 164 -5.49 19.06 2.66
CA ASP A 164 -6.66 19.39 1.85
C ASP A 164 -7.73 18.32 2.02
N ASP A 165 -8.42 18.41 3.16
CA ASP A 165 -9.49 17.48 3.54
C ASP A 165 -10.59 17.36 2.48
N SER A 166 -10.93 18.46 1.81
CA SER A 166 -11.99 18.47 0.79
C SER A 166 -11.59 17.70 -0.45
N ARG A 167 -10.37 17.90 -0.96
CA ARG A 167 -9.89 17.12 -2.11
C ARG A 167 -9.61 15.67 -1.74
N GLN A 168 -9.11 15.40 -0.55
CA GLN A 168 -8.95 14.03 -0.06
C GLN A 168 -10.30 13.29 -0.02
N GLU A 169 -11.34 13.91 0.55
CA GLU A 169 -12.68 13.32 0.58
C GLU A 169 -13.29 13.17 -0.81
N LYS A 170 -13.09 14.15 -1.70
CA LYS A 170 -13.55 14.07 -3.10
C LYS A 170 -13.02 12.83 -3.82
N LEU A 171 -11.76 12.42 -3.57
CA LEU A 171 -11.21 11.19 -4.12
C LEU A 171 -11.78 9.93 -3.43
N VAL A 172 -12.06 9.99 -2.13
CA VAL A 172 -12.76 8.91 -1.40
C VAL A 172 -14.17 8.72 -1.95
N ASP A 173 -14.88 9.79 -2.29
CA ASP A 173 -16.20 9.75 -2.92
C ASP A 173 -16.18 8.99 -4.25
N LEU A 174 -15.11 9.15 -5.05
CA LEU A 174 -14.92 8.40 -6.29
C LEU A 174 -14.83 6.88 -6.02
N VAL A 175 -14.00 6.47 -5.06
CA VAL A 175 -13.87 5.05 -4.69
C VAL A 175 -15.17 4.51 -4.10
N ARG A 176 -15.87 5.32 -3.29
CA ARG A 176 -17.18 4.96 -2.71
C ARG A 176 -18.22 4.75 -3.80
N ALA A 177 -18.25 5.61 -4.81
CA ALA A 177 -19.17 5.50 -5.94
C ALA A 177 -18.85 4.28 -6.82
N LEU A 178 -17.56 3.99 -7.06
CA LEU A 178 -17.15 2.73 -7.71
C LEU A 178 -17.63 1.52 -6.90
N LYS A 179 -17.42 1.49 -5.58
CA LYS A 179 -17.86 0.41 -4.70
C LYS A 179 -19.37 0.16 -4.74
N ALA A 180 -20.15 1.24 -4.88
CA ALA A 180 -21.60 1.21 -4.85
C ALA A 180 -22.23 0.74 -6.18
N ARG A 181 -21.44 0.55 -7.24
CA ARG A 181 -21.93 0.00 -8.51
C ARG A 181 -22.41 -1.44 -8.33
N PRO A 182 -23.42 -1.87 -9.12
CA PRO A 182 -23.73 -3.28 -9.22
C PRO A 182 -22.54 -4.02 -9.81
N ASP A 183 -22.22 -5.19 -9.27
CA ASP A 183 -21.21 -6.07 -9.86
C ASP A 183 -21.65 -6.48 -11.29
N PRO A 184 -20.73 -6.51 -12.26
CA PRO A 184 -21.03 -6.97 -13.61
C PRO A 184 -21.46 -8.45 -13.61
N PRO A 185 -22.33 -8.87 -14.54
CA PRO A 185 -22.76 -10.27 -14.61
C PRO A 185 -21.57 -11.21 -14.86
N GLU A 186 -21.64 -12.41 -14.26
CA GLU A 186 -20.69 -13.47 -14.55
C GLU A 186 -20.71 -13.83 -16.06
N PRO A 187 -19.55 -14.14 -16.67
CA PRO A 187 -19.48 -14.68 -18.02
C PRO A 187 -20.36 -15.90 -18.24
N VAL A 188 -20.97 -15.98 -19.41
CA VAL A 188 -21.80 -17.11 -19.82
C VAL A 188 -21.14 -17.82 -21.01
N PRO A 189 -20.72 -19.09 -20.87
CA PRO A 189 -20.84 -19.94 -19.67
C PRO A 189 -19.76 -19.64 -18.60
N MET A 190 -20.09 -19.78 -17.32
CA MET A 190 -19.08 -19.75 -16.25
C MET A 190 -18.46 -21.14 -16.10
N THR A 191 -17.31 -21.39 -16.71
CA THR A 191 -16.63 -22.69 -16.66
C THR A 191 -15.92 -22.90 -15.32
N ILE A 192 -15.72 -24.16 -14.90
CA ILE A 192 -14.98 -24.48 -13.66
C ILE A 192 -13.56 -23.89 -13.68
N PRO A 193 -12.77 -24.01 -14.77
CA PRO A 193 -11.46 -23.36 -14.85
C PRO A 193 -11.53 -21.84 -14.71
N LEU A 194 -12.48 -21.17 -15.37
CA LEU A 194 -12.61 -19.71 -15.27
C LEU A 194 -12.95 -19.27 -13.84
N LYS A 195 -13.85 -19.97 -13.16
CA LYS A 195 -14.23 -19.70 -11.77
C LYS A 195 -13.07 -19.89 -10.76
N ARG A 196 -11.97 -20.53 -11.18
CA ARG A 196 -10.76 -20.68 -10.37
C ARG A 196 -9.74 -19.57 -10.61
N ASP A 197 -9.90 -18.79 -11.69
CA ASP A 197 -9.12 -17.59 -11.89
C ASP A 197 -9.46 -16.56 -10.80
N TRP A 198 -8.43 -15.93 -10.24
CA TRP A 198 -8.57 -15.07 -9.09
C TRP A 198 -9.46 -13.83 -9.31
N VAL A 199 -9.62 -13.36 -10.55
CA VAL A 199 -10.54 -12.24 -10.85
C VAL A 199 -11.99 -12.69 -10.78
N TRP A 200 -12.31 -13.89 -11.29
CA TRP A 200 -13.69 -14.42 -11.29
C TRP A 200 -14.02 -15.25 -10.05
N GLN A 201 -13.03 -15.66 -9.26
CA GLN A 201 -13.21 -16.55 -8.11
C GLN A 201 -14.22 -16.03 -7.09
N LEU A 202 -14.25 -14.72 -6.85
CA LEU A 202 -15.14 -14.11 -5.87
C LEU A 202 -16.55 -13.84 -6.41
N GLY A 203 -16.72 -13.79 -7.73
CA GLY A 203 -17.99 -13.42 -8.38
C GLY A 203 -18.37 -11.94 -8.19
N THR A 204 -17.45 -11.11 -7.68
CA THR A 204 -17.64 -9.69 -7.36
C THR A 204 -16.47 -8.88 -7.90
N VAL A 205 -16.73 -7.62 -8.26
CA VAL A 205 -15.72 -6.68 -8.77
C VAL A 205 -15.72 -5.40 -7.94
N TRP A 206 -16.88 -4.73 -7.89
CA TRP A 206 -17.04 -3.41 -7.29
C TRP A 206 -17.33 -3.50 -5.81
N SER A 207 -18.25 -4.37 -5.40
CA SER A 207 -18.65 -4.50 -4.00
C SER A 207 -17.47 -4.83 -3.08
N ASP A 208 -16.57 -5.69 -3.55
CA ASP A 208 -15.34 -6.09 -2.84
C ASP A 208 -14.10 -5.27 -3.20
N LEU A 209 -14.19 -4.36 -4.18
CA LEU A 209 -13.04 -3.59 -4.70
C LEU A 209 -11.87 -4.51 -5.04
N ILE A 210 -12.13 -5.50 -5.89
CA ILE A 210 -11.17 -6.54 -6.23
C ILE A 210 -9.85 -5.91 -6.71
N ILE A 211 -8.72 -6.54 -6.37
CA ILE A 211 -7.35 -6.06 -6.65
C ILE A 211 -6.92 -4.82 -5.86
N LEU A 212 -7.81 -3.97 -5.30
CA LEU A 212 -7.40 -2.77 -4.54
C LEU A 212 -6.41 -3.11 -3.41
N GLY A 213 -6.70 -4.16 -2.63
CA GLY A 213 -5.82 -4.62 -1.56
C GLY A 213 -4.43 -5.05 -2.05
N ALA A 214 -4.37 -5.69 -3.22
CA ALA A 214 -3.12 -6.09 -3.87
C ALA A 214 -2.37 -4.86 -4.42
N SER A 215 -3.06 -3.90 -5.03
CA SER A 215 -2.49 -2.62 -5.47
C SER A 215 -1.91 -1.80 -4.34
N ILE A 216 -2.59 -1.75 -3.19
CA ILE A 216 -2.05 -1.13 -1.98
C ILE A 216 -0.79 -1.87 -1.51
N ALA A 217 -0.77 -3.20 -1.57
CA ALA A 217 0.39 -3.98 -1.18
C ALA A 217 1.61 -3.72 -2.09
N GLU A 218 1.41 -3.59 -3.40
CA GLU A 218 2.48 -3.24 -4.35
C GLU A 218 2.97 -1.80 -4.18
N VAL A 219 2.06 -0.83 -4.05
CA VAL A 219 2.40 0.58 -3.83
C VAL A 219 3.18 0.78 -2.51
N ARG A 220 3.16 -0.17 -1.56
CA ARG A 220 4.06 -0.15 -0.37
C ARG A 220 5.53 -0.37 -0.71
N ASN A 221 5.87 -0.65 -1.96
CA ASN A 221 7.24 -0.63 -2.43
C ASN A 221 7.67 0.78 -2.89
N ASP A 222 6.75 1.74 -3.06
CA ASP A 222 7.08 3.14 -3.41
C ASP A 222 7.58 4.05 -2.26
N PRO A 223 7.26 3.84 -0.96
CA PRO A 223 7.68 4.63 0.19
C PRO A 223 9.16 5.03 0.30
N CYS A 224 9.39 6.06 1.12
CA CYS A 224 10.70 6.47 1.58
C CYS A 224 11.44 5.28 2.24
N GLY A 225 12.66 5.01 1.79
CA GLY A 225 13.45 3.88 2.30
C GLY A 225 13.18 2.53 1.64
N CYS A 226 12.25 2.47 0.68
CA CYS A 226 12.05 1.32 -0.21
C CYS A 226 12.29 1.75 -1.66
N GLY A 227 11.26 2.17 -2.39
CA GLY A 227 11.32 2.64 -3.78
C GLY A 227 11.66 4.12 -3.91
N ALA A 228 11.22 4.96 -2.98
CA ALA A 228 11.54 6.38 -2.96
C ALA A 228 12.83 6.69 -2.18
N GLY A 229 13.41 7.84 -2.51
CA GLY A 229 14.35 8.56 -1.66
C GLY A 229 13.64 9.29 -0.53
N TRP A 230 14.32 10.30 -0.01
CA TRP A 230 13.88 11.08 1.15
C TRP A 230 13.74 12.57 0.82
N SER A 231 13.60 12.95 -0.46
CA SER A 231 13.30 14.34 -0.78
C SER A 231 11.95 14.77 -0.22
N TRP A 232 11.76 16.07 0.01
CA TRP A 232 10.51 16.59 0.57
C TRP A 232 9.27 16.13 -0.22
N PRO A 233 9.22 16.18 -1.57
CA PRO A 233 8.03 15.71 -2.30
C PRO A 233 7.78 14.21 -2.15
N GLU A 234 8.84 13.38 -2.06
CA GLU A 234 8.70 11.94 -1.82
C GLU A 234 8.07 11.65 -0.45
N GLN A 235 8.50 12.36 0.59
CA GLN A 235 7.91 12.26 1.93
C GLN A 235 6.44 12.71 1.94
N GLN A 236 6.12 13.82 1.27
CA GLN A 236 4.75 14.32 1.17
C GLN A 236 3.84 13.35 0.41
N ALA A 237 4.29 12.76 -0.69
CA ALA A 237 3.53 11.78 -1.46
C ALA A 237 3.08 10.59 -0.58
N GLU A 238 3.98 10.07 0.25
CA GLU A 238 3.66 9.00 1.18
C GLU A 238 2.72 9.44 2.31
N GLN A 239 2.89 10.65 2.86
CA GLN A 239 2.00 11.20 3.88
C GLN A 239 0.57 11.39 3.35
N ASN A 240 0.44 11.95 2.14
CA ASN A 240 -0.81 12.12 1.41
C ASN A 240 -1.52 10.79 1.20
N LEU A 241 -0.77 9.77 0.78
CA LEU A 241 -1.29 8.44 0.55
C LEU A 241 -1.76 7.76 1.85
N ASN A 242 -1.04 7.94 2.97
CA ASN A 242 -1.47 7.44 4.28
C ASN A 242 -2.74 8.13 4.78
N ALA A 243 -2.90 9.44 4.55
CA ALA A 243 -4.14 10.15 4.88
C ALA A 243 -5.32 9.62 4.06
N PHE A 244 -5.13 9.42 2.76
CA PHE A 244 -6.14 8.81 1.88
C PHE A 244 -6.56 7.42 2.37
N TYR A 245 -5.59 6.56 2.70
CA TYR A 245 -5.87 5.23 3.24
C TYR A 245 -6.65 5.24 4.55
N ALA A 246 -6.29 6.17 5.45
CA ALA A 246 -7.01 6.35 6.70
C ALA A 246 -8.47 6.76 6.43
N ARG A 247 -8.72 7.66 5.47
CA ARG A 247 -10.09 8.07 5.12
C ARG A 247 -10.91 6.95 4.48
N LEU A 248 -10.32 6.13 3.60
CA LEU A 248 -10.98 4.92 3.08
C LEU A 248 -11.40 3.96 4.19
N THR A 249 -10.56 3.85 5.23
CA THR A 249 -10.83 3.00 6.40
C THR A 249 -11.92 3.59 7.28
N ALA A 250 -11.80 4.85 7.67
CA ALA A 250 -12.74 5.53 8.55
C ALA A 250 -14.15 5.66 7.93
N SER A 251 -14.24 5.77 6.61
CA SER A 251 -15.52 5.82 5.89
C SER A 251 -16.14 4.44 5.61
N GLY A 252 -15.47 3.35 5.98
CA GLY A 252 -15.93 1.98 5.73
C GLY A 252 -15.88 1.55 4.25
N VAL A 253 -15.28 2.35 3.36
CA VAL A 253 -15.16 2.03 1.94
C VAL A 253 -14.22 0.84 1.71
N ALA A 254 -13.06 0.86 2.37
CA ALA A 254 -12.09 -0.24 2.32
C ALA A 254 -11.43 -0.42 3.68
N ASN A 255 -11.42 -1.65 4.20
CA ASN A 255 -10.80 -1.94 5.49
C ASN A 255 -9.30 -2.22 5.33
N ILE A 256 -8.48 -1.18 5.47
CA ILE A 256 -7.02 -1.24 5.31
C ILE A 256 -6.27 -0.82 6.57
N HIS A 257 -6.89 -1.00 7.75
CA HIS A 257 -6.36 -0.65 9.08
C HIS A 257 -4.95 -1.22 9.36
N VAL A 258 -4.60 -2.36 8.75
CA VAL A 258 -3.27 -2.98 8.89
C VAL A 258 -2.15 -2.02 8.47
N GLN A 259 -2.39 -1.13 7.51
CA GLN A 259 -1.43 -0.09 7.13
C GLN A 259 -1.20 0.89 8.29
N GLY A 260 -2.26 1.35 8.95
CA GLY A 260 -2.16 2.18 10.14
C GLY A 260 -1.47 1.49 11.31
N GLU A 261 -1.75 0.20 11.55
CA GLU A 261 -1.02 -0.59 12.56
C GLU A 261 0.48 -0.59 12.30
N ILE A 262 0.91 -0.77 11.05
CA ILE A 262 2.32 -0.79 10.66
C ILE A 262 2.95 0.59 10.91
N ARG A 263 2.29 1.69 10.51
CA ARG A 263 2.80 3.04 10.74
C ARG A 263 2.92 3.39 12.22
N ALA A 264 1.92 3.02 13.02
CA ALA A 264 1.98 3.21 14.46
C ALA A 264 3.17 2.45 15.08
N VAL A 265 3.41 1.21 14.66
CA VAL A 265 4.56 0.42 15.12
C VAL A 265 5.88 1.08 14.70
N ASP A 266 6.02 1.50 13.44
CA ASP A 266 7.26 2.08 12.93
C ASP A 266 7.62 3.40 13.61
N ALA A 267 6.62 4.25 13.90
CA ALA A 267 6.83 5.53 14.59
C ALA A 267 7.06 5.39 16.09
N LEU A 268 6.22 4.60 16.77
CA LEU A 268 6.10 4.64 18.23
C LEU A 268 6.89 3.51 18.91
N GLU A 269 7.03 2.36 18.25
CA GLU A 269 7.59 1.16 18.86
C GLU A 269 8.99 0.80 18.37
N LYS A 270 9.40 1.24 17.17
CA LYS A 270 10.71 0.93 16.60
C LYS A 270 11.66 2.11 16.66
N ALA A 271 12.97 1.83 16.65
CA ALA A 271 13.97 2.85 16.37
C ALA A 271 13.82 3.36 14.92
N PRO A 272 14.01 4.67 14.67
CA PRO A 272 14.06 5.19 13.31
C PRO A 272 15.07 4.40 12.48
N THR A 273 14.63 3.93 11.33
CA THR A 273 15.48 3.19 10.40
C THR A 273 15.12 3.60 8.98
N PRO A 274 16.12 3.86 8.12
CA PRO A 274 15.87 4.28 6.74
C PRO A 274 15.40 3.11 5.86
N TRP A 275 15.17 1.92 6.44
CA TRP A 275 15.00 0.66 5.73
C TRP A 275 16.09 0.48 4.66
N TYR A 276 15.86 -0.20 3.52
CA TYR A 276 16.91 -0.78 2.69
C TYR A 276 18.12 0.14 2.39
N ARG A 277 19.32 -0.47 2.45
CA ARG A 277 20.65 0.15 2.23
C ARG A 277 20.67 1.07 1.01
N ARG A 278 20.74 2.39 1.24
CA ARG A 278 21.01 3.41 0.23
C ARG A 278 22.37 4.08 0.48
N VAL A 279 22.90 4.72 -0.57
CA VAL A 279 24.21 5.41 -0.59
C VAL A 279 24.31 6.54 0.44
N SER A 280 23.18 7.14 0.87
CA SER A 280 23.16 8.19 1.89
C SER A 280 21.79 8.21 2.61
N PRO A 281 21.63 7.54 3.76
CA PRO A 281 20.40 7.63 4.53
C PRO A 281 20.24 9.03 5.14
N PRO A 282 19.00 9.54 5.30
CA PRO A 282 18.76 10.77 6.03
C PRO A 282 19.06 10.59 7.53
N PRO A 283 19.20 11.69 8.28
CA PRO A 283 19.32 11.63 9.74
C PRO A 283 18.10 10.98 10.41
N ASP A 284 18.31 10.27 11.52
CA ASP A 284 17.25 9.57 12.26
C ASP A 284 16.06 10.46 12.62
N ARG A 285 16.29 11.74 12.93
CA ARG A 285 15.23 12.71 13.24
C ARG A 285 14.29 12.99 12.06
N GLU A 286 14.80 12.96 10.83
CA GLU A 286 14.00 13.18 9.62
C GLU A 286 13.11 11.95 9.36
N ILE A 287 13.69 10.76 9.56
CA ILE A 287 12.98 9.48 9.51
C ILE A 287 11.85 9.46 10.56
N LEU A 288 12.18 9.83 11.80
CA LEU A 288 11.22 9.87 12.91
C LEU A 288 10.10 10.87 12.60
N SER A 289 10.44 12.08 12.16
CA SER A 289 9.49 13.12 11.75
C SER A 289 8.48 12.60 10.73
N HIS A 290 8.96 11.92 9.68
CA HIS A 290 8.11 11.32 8.67
C HIS A 290 7.20 10.21 9.24
N TYR A 291 7.75 9.30 10.05
CA TYR A 291 6.96 8.21 10.65
C TYR A 291 5.90 8.72 11.62
N VAL A 292 6.25 9.68 12.49
CA VAL A 292 5.31 10.31 13.42
C VAL A 292 4.17 10.98 12.66
N THR A 293 4.47 11.67 11.54
CA THR A 293 3.45 12.27 10.68
C THR A 293 2.49 11.22 10.14
N CYS A 294 2.99 10.17 9.50
CA CYS A 294 2.16 9.09 8.95
C CYS A 294 1.32 8.38 10.03
N ALA A 295 1.91 8.07 11.18
CA ALA A 295 1.19 7.45 12.30
C ALA A 295 0.12 8.37 12.90
N ALA A 296 0.41 9.68 13.02
CA ALA A 296 -0.53 10.67 13.52
C ALA A 296 -1.74 10.80 12.58
N LEU A 297 -1.54 10.83 11.27
CA LEU A 297 -2.63 10.89 10.28
C LEU A 297 -3.60 9.70 10.43
N TRP A 298 -3.06 8.49 10.52
CA TRP A 298 -3.86 7.28 10.77
C TRP A 298 -4.63 7.36 12.09
N THR A 299 -3.97 7.81 13.15
CA THR A 299 -4.55 7.90 14.48
C THR A 299 -5.68 8.92 14.56
N ILE A 300 -5.50 10.08 13.92
CA ILE A 300 -6.48 11.17 13.91
C ILE A 300 -7.70 10.81 13.06
N ILE A 301 -7.50 10.18 11.91
CA ILE A 301 -8.57 9.93 10.93
C ILE A 301 -9.28 8.60 11.21
N ALA A 302 -8.55 7.53 11.47
CA ALA A 302 -9.05 6.15 11.56
C ALA A 302 -8.56 5.42 12.82
N GLY A 303 -8.27 6.15 13.89
CA GLY A 303 -7.68 5.57 15.10
C GLY A 303 -8.57 4.50 15.73
N LYS A 304 -9.89 4.65 15.66
CA LYS A 304 -10.81 3.62 16.19
C LYS A 304 -10.57 2.29 15.48
N GLU A 305 -10.53 2.29 14.15
CA GLU A 305 -10.35 1.11 13.32
C GLU A 305 -8.95 0.51 13.49
N VAL A 306 -7.91 1.36 13.58
CA VAL A 306 -6.51 0.92 13.79
C VAL A 306 -6.32 0.23 15.14
N TYR A 307 -7.00 0.72 16.18
CA TYR A 307 -6.80 0.21 17.54
C TYR A 307 -7.93 -0.71 18.04
N ALA A 308 -9.04 -0.90 17.31
CA ALA A 308 -10.22 -1.67 17.75
C ALA A 308 -10.08 -3.20 17.70
N ARG A 309 -8.99 -3.76 17.14
CA ARG A 309 -8.86 -5.19 16.86
C ARG A 309 -9.04 -6.12 18.08
N TYR A 310 -8.79 -5.63 19.29
CA TYR A 310 -8.91 -6.41 20.51
C TYR A 310 -9.91 -5.79 21.48
N PRO A 311 -10.68 -6.62 22.22
CA PRO A 311 -11.60 -6.15 23.24
C PRO A 311 -10.91 -5.23 24.24
N LEU A 312 -11.65 -4.28 24.79
CA LEU A 312 -11.19 -3.44 25.90
C LEU A 312 -11.03 -4.31 27.17
N THR A 313 -9.88 -4.95 27.32
CA THR A 313 -9.51 -5.60 28.59
C THR A 313 -8.80 -4.57 29.46
N ARG A 314 -9.57 -3.82 30.24
CA ARG A 314 -9.00 -2.84 31.18
C ARG A 314 -8.30 -3.56 32.33
N ASP A 315 -6.98 -3.54 32.33
CA ASP A 315 -6.16 -3.84 33.50
C ASP A 315 -5.34 -2.60 33.84
N GLU A 316 -5.69 -1.93 34.95
CA GLU A 316 -5.00 -0.70 35.37
C GLU A 316 -3.51 -0.94 35.69
N ARG A 317 -3.13 -2.19 36.01
CA ARG A 317 -1.74 -2.57 36.21
C ARG A 317 -0.94 -2.47 34.91
N ASP A 318 -1.57 -2.72 33.76
CA ASP A 318 -0.94 -2.63 32.46
C ASP A 318 -0.65 -1.16 32.07
N ILE A 319 -1.49 -0.22 32.51
CA ILE A 319 -1.27 1.22 32.35
C ILE A 319 -0.04 1.68 33.16
N GLN A 320 0.08 1.23 34.42
CA GLN A 320 1.22 1.56 35.29
C GLN A 320 2.56 1.01 34.78
N VAL A 321 2.54 0.01 33.91
CA VAL A 321 3.77 -0.51 33.28
C VAL A 321 4.32 0.49 32.25
N VAL A 322 3.46 1.29 31.61
CA VAL A 322 3.86 2.21 30.52
C VAL A 322 4.94 3.20 30.97
N ASP A 323 4.84 3.73 32.20
CA ASP A 323 5.85 4.64 32.78
C ASP A 323 7.27 4.07 32.76
N ARG A 324 7.41 2.76 32.95
CA ARG A 324 8.72 2.08 33.01
C ARG A 324 9.26 1.68 31.65
N ILE A 325 8.41 1.73 30.62
CA ILE A 325 8.76 1.23 29.28
C ILE A 325 8.69 2.30 28.21
N LEU A 326 8.31 3.54 28.56
CA LEU A 326 8.07 4.60 27.58
C LEU A 326 9.29 4.76 26.68
N GLU A 327 10.50 4.86 27.24
CA GLU A 327 11.76 5.01 26.49
C GLU A 327 12.19 3.79 25.67
N LEU A 328 11.58 2.61 25.89
CA LEU A 328 11.96 1.39 25.20
C LEU A 328 11.47 1.37 23.76
N ARG A 329 12.23 0.71 22.88
CA ARG A 329 11.92 0.46 21.47
C ARG A 329 12.30 -0.97 21.07
N ASP A 330 11.82 -1.42 19.93
CA ASP A 330 12.12 -2.70 19.29
C ASP A 330 11.86 -3.91 20.20
N ASN A 331 12.80 -4.86 20.24
CA ASN A 331 12.76 -6.07 21.06
C ASN A 331 12.89 -5.79 22.57
N LYS A 332 13.02 -4.53 22.99
CA LYS A 332 12.98 -4.17 24.42
C LYS A 332 11.54 -4.08 24.95
N LEU A 333 10.55 -3.87 24.08
CA LEU A 333 9.15 -3.79 24.47
C LEU A 333 8.58 -5.17 24.87
N PRO A 334 7.76 -5.25 25.95
CA PRO A 334 7.25 -6.53 26.47
C PRO A 334 6.47 -7.37 25.45
N TRP A 335 5.66 -6.72 24.61
CA TRP A 335 4.84 -7.39 23.58
C TRP A 335 5.66 -7.88 22.37
N ASN A 336 6.84 -7.28 22.12
CA ASN A 336 7.73 -7.74 21.05
C ASN A 336 8.56 -8.96 21.47
N ARG A 337 8.96 -9.05 22.74
CA ARG A 337 9.64 -10.23 23.31
C ARG A 337 8.76 -11.48 23.33
N SER A 338 7.46 -11.28 23.52
CA SER A 338 6.48 -12.36 23.66
C SER A 338 6.13 -13.06 22.33
N ARG A 339 6.54 -12.57 21.15
CA ARG A 339 6.25 -13.25 19.87
C ARG A 339 6.74 -14.71 19.81
N LYS A 340 7.74 -15.10 20.61
CA LYS A 340 8.23 -16.48 20.72
C LYS A 340 7.42 -17.39 21.67
N ARG A 341 6.47 -16.86 22.45
CA ARG A 341 5.63 -17.63 23.38
C ARG A 341 4.20 -17.07 23.31
N TYR A 342 3.36 -17.70 22.49
CA TYR A 342 1.92 -17.56 22.15
C TYR A 342 0.91 -16.87 23.13
N LYS A 343 1.28 -15.89 23.96
CA LYS A 343 0.39 -15.27 24.97
C LYS A 343 0.43 -13.73 25.08
N GLY A 344 1.01 -12.96 24.15
CA GLY A 344 1.29 -11.55 24.47
C GLY A 344 1.23 -10.51 23.36
N ARG A 345 0.20 -10.54 22.49
CA ARG A 345 -0.28 -9.28 21.85
C ARG A 345 -1.56 -8.79 22.54
N ALA A 346 -2.62 -9.61 22.51
CA ALA A 346 -3.93 -9.31 23.12
C ALA A 346 -3.86 -8.88 24.60
N ARG A 347 -2.97 -9.49 25.41
CA ARG A 347 -2.80 -9.11 26.81
C ARG A 347 -2.33 -7.65 26.98
N TRP A 348 -1.49 -7.16 26.09
CA TRP A 348 -0.84 -5.85 26.23
C TRP A 348 -1.57 -4.74 25.48
N GLU A 349 -2.78 -4.96 24.96
CA GLU A 349 -3.41 -3.99 24.07
C GLU A 349 -3.79 -2.70 24.80
N THR A 350 -4.27 -2.79 26.03
CA THR A 350 -4.49 -1.62 26.90
C THR A 350 -3.18 -0.86 27.15
N ALA A 351 -2.09 -1.55 27.46
CA ALA A 351 -0.77 -0.93 27.59
C ALA A 351 -0.27 -0.33 26.27
N ARG A 352 -0.50 -0.97 25.10
CA ARG A 352 -0.06 -0.45 23.79
C ARG A 352 -0.81 0.81 23.41
N ARG A 353 -2.13 0.87 23.64
CA ARG A 353 -2.91 2.09 23.38
C ARG A 353 -2.44 3.24 24.26
N GLU A 354 -2.23 3.00 25.56
CA GLU A 354 -1.71 4.03 26.46
C GLU A 354 -0.25 4.40 26.15
N PHE A 355 0.59 3.43 25.77
CA PHE A 355 1.95 3.66 25.30
C PHE A 355 1.96 4.53 24.05
N ALA A 356 1.11 4.24 23.07
CA ALA A 356 0.98 5.05 21.87
C ALA A 356 0.54 6.49 22.20
N ARG A 357 -0.45 6.66 23.08
CA ARG A 357 -0.90 7.97 23.57
C ARG A 357 0.27 8.77 24.18
N ARG A 358 0.99 8.18 25.14
CA ARG A 358 2.12 8.83 25.83
C ARG A 358 3.32 9.05 24.91
N ARG A 359 3.54 8.18 23.94
CA ARG A 359 4.58 8.41 22.94
C ARG A 359 4.26 9.59 22.06
N PHE A 360 3.05 9.68 21.51
CA PHE A 360 2.64 10.89 20.77
C PHE A 360 2.73 12.16 21.62
N GLU A 361 2.40 12.08 22.92
CA GLU A 361 2.58 13.19 23.85
C GLU A 361 4.06 13.58 24.00
N ALA A 362 4.96 12.61 24.17
CA ALA A 362 6.40 12.86 24.22
C ALA A 362 6.93 13.46 22.91
N GLU A 363 6.57 12.90 21.75
CA GLU A 363 6.96 13.44 20.43
C GLU A 363 6.37 14.84 20.21
N SER A 364 5.24 15.20 20.83
CA SER A 364 4.67 16.55 20.74
C SER A 364 5.51 17.62 21.48
N GLN A 365 6.36 17.18 22.42
CA GLN A 365 7.26 18.05 23.20
C GLN A 365 8.71 17.98 22.70
N ASP A 366 9.01 17.13 21.72
CA ASP A 366 10.37 16.97 21.19
C ASP A 366 10.78 18.19 20.34
N GLU A 367 11.62 19.05 20.91
CA GLU A 367 12.12 20.27 20.26
C GLU A 367 12.98 20.02 19.02
N GLU A 368 13.48 18.78 18.83
CA GLU A 368 14.20 18.41 17.62
C GLU A 368 13.25 18.18 16.42
N LEU A 369 11.96 17.98 16.68
CA LEU A 369 10.93 17.85 15.65
C LEU A 369 10.36 19.21 15.23
N SER A 370 9.97 19.29 13.95
CA SER A 370 9.33 20.49 13.41
C SER A 370 8.03 20.80 14.16
N LEU A 371 7.65 22.08 14.19
CA LEU A 371 6.44 22.52 14.86
C LEU A 371 5.18 21.83 14.30
N GLU A 372 5.15 21.55 12.99
CA GLU A 372 4.04 20.88 12.33
C GLU A 372 3.89 19.44 12.82
N VAL A 373 4.99 18.71 12.90
CA VAL A 373 5.03 17.31 13.38
C VAL A 373 4.62 17.26 14.85
N ARG A 374 5.13 18.16 15.68
CA ARG A 374 4.75 18.28 17.09
C ARG A 374 3.26 18.54 17.26
N LYS A 375 2.68 19.44 16.46
CA LYS A 375 1.23 19.72 16.47
C LYS A 375 0.41 18.49 16.06
N LEU A 376 0.84 17.75 15.04
CA LEU A 376 0.19 16.51 14.63
C LEU A 376 0.28 15.43 15.71
N ALA A 377 1.45 15.25 16.33
CA ALA A 377 1.63 14.33 17.44
C ALA A 377 0.73 14.68 18.63
N GLY A 378 0.62 15.96 19.01
CA GLY A 378 -0.30 16.41 20.06
C GLY A 378 -1.77 16.13 19.74
N ARG A 379 -2.19 16.33 18.48
CA ARG A 379 -3.54 15.96 18.01
C ARG A 379 -3.77 14.44 18.07
N ALA A 380 -2.79 13.64 17.69
CA ALA A 380 -2.85 12.18 17.76
C ALA A 380 -2.93 11.69 19.22
N ALA A 381 -2.18 12.30 20.16
CA ALA A 381 -2.28 12.00 21.58
C ALA A 381 -3.70 12.31 22.14
N LYS A 382 -4.30 13.42 21.70
CA LYS A 382 -5.68 13.76 22.04
C LYS A 382 -6.67 12.73 21.49
N ALA A 383 -6.57 12.37 20.21
CA ALA A 383 -7.41 11.34 19.60
C ALA A 383 -7.26 9.98 20.29
N MET A 384 -6.03 9.59 20.67
CA MET A 384 -5.77 8.36 21.43
C MET A 384 -6.40 8.38 22.81
N SER A 385 -6.53 9.54 23.46
CA SER A 385 -7.21 9.62 24.75
C SER A 385 -8.66 9.14 24.63
N GLU A 386 -9.36 9.52 23.57
CA GLU A 386 -10.73 9.05 23.31
C GLU A 386 -10.79 7.54 23.03
N ILE A 387 -9.72 6.94 22.51
CA ILE A 387 -9.63 5.50 22.18
C ILE A 387 -9.26 4.65 23.41
N VAL A 388 -8.32 5.13 24.23
CA VAL A 388 -7.88 4.45 25.46
C VAL A 388 -9.01 4.38 26.48
N TRP A 389 -9.82 5.44 26.57
CA TRP A 389 -10.84 5.62 27.61
C TRP A 389 -12.27 5.33 27.15
N GLN A 390 -12.46 4.82 25.93
CA GLN A 390 -13.77 4.29 25.47
C GLN A 390 -14.22 3.14 26.39
N LYS A 391 -15.45 3.22 26.89
CA LYS A 391 -16.09 2.20 27.73
C LYS A 391 -16.83 1.18 26.89
#